data_AF-A0A7V0T9K9-F1
#
_entry.id   AF-A0A7V0T9K9-F1
#
_cell.length_a   1.000
_cell.length_b   1.000
_cell.length_c   1.000
_cell.angle_alpha   90.00
_cell.angle_beta   90.00
_cell.angle_gamma   90.00
#
_symmetry.space_group_name_H-M   'P 1'
#
loop_
_entity.id
_entity.type
_entity.pdbx_description
1 polymer ?
#
loop_
_entity_poly.entity_id
_entity_poly.type
_entity_poly.pdbx_seq_one_letter_code
_entity_poly.pdbx_strand_id
1 'polypeptide(L)'
;MTISAKLVKELRDRTGAGMMDCKKALTETDGDLEQAIEKLRKAGIAKAEKKKERAVKDGSIYAYIHQGNKLGALVEINCETDFVAKTPDFMEFAKDIAMQVAASNPLAVRREELNQELVEKEKEIFRDQALKEGKPANIVEKMIAGR
;
A
#
# COMPACT_ATOMS: atom_id res chain seq x y z
N MET A 1 -33.58 -2.83 -7.77
CA MET A 1 -33.23 -2.83 -9.22
C MET A 1 -32.54 -4.13 -9.59
N THR A 2 -32.75 -4.65 -10.80
CA THR A 2 -32.11 -5.90 -11.24
C THR A 2 -30.77 -5.59 -11.89
N ILE A 3 -29.66 -5.83 -11.17
CA ILE A 3 -28.30 -5.68 -11.72
C ILE A 3 -28.07 -6.75 -12.79
N SER A 4 -27.73 -6.32 -14.01
CA SER A 4 -27.49 -7.24 -15.13
C SER A 4 -26.21 -8.05 -14.96
N ALA A 5 -26.20 -9.31 -15.41
CA ALA A 5 -25.01 -10.16 -15.36
C ALA A 5 -23.83 -9.58 -16.17
N LYS A 6 -24.13 -8.87 -17.26
CA LYS A 6 -23.12 -8.18 -18.09
C LYS A 6 -22.39 -7.10 -17.29
N LEU A 7 -23.12 -6.30 -16.51
CA LEU A 7 -22.55 -5.23 -15.71
C LEU A 7 -21.67 -5.78 -14.56
N VAL A 8 -22.11 -6.88 -13.92
CA VAL A 8 -21.29 -7.57 -12.91
C VAL A 8 -20.00 -8.10 -13.52
N LYS A 9 -20.08 -8.70 -14.72
CA LYS A 9 -18.89 -9.18 -15.44
C LYS A 9 -17.93 -8.03 -15.76
N GLU A 10 -18.43 -6.91 -16.28
CA GLU A 10 -17.61 -5.75 -16.59
C GLU A 10 -16.87 -5.20 -15.37
N LEU A 11 -17.58 -5.05 -14.23
CA LEU A 11 -16.94 -4.60 -12.99
C LEU A 11 -15.87 -5.59 -12.50
N ARG A 12 -16.15 -6.89 -12.61
CA ARG A 12 -15.19 -7.94 -12.23
C ARG A 12 -13.96 -7.91 -13.12
N ASP A 13 -14.12 -7.78 -14.43
CA ASP A 13 -13.01 -7.76 -15.38
C ASP A 13 -12.11 -6.51 -15.14
N ARG A 14 -12.70 -5.38 -14.73
CA ARG A 14 -11.95 -4.15 -14.39
C ARG A 14 -11.22 -4.22 -13.03
N THR A 15 -11.73 -4.98 -12.06
CA THR A 15 -11.27 -4.90 -10.65
C THR A 15 -10.62 -6.18 -10.13
N GLY A 16 -10.82 -7.31 -10.81
CA GLY A 16 -10.42 -8.64 -10.32
C GLY A 16 -11.22 -9.13 -9.10
N ALA A 17 -12.21 -8.38 -8.62
CA ALA A 17 -12.94 -8.71 -7.40
C ALA A 17 -13.85 -9.94 -7.56
N GLY A 18 -14.23 -10.55 -6.42
CA GLY A 18 -15.14 -11.69 -6.40
C GLY A 18 -16.51 -11.36 -7.02
N MET A 19 -17.12 -12.32 -7.70
CA MET A 19 -18.41 -12.14 -8.39
C MET A 19 -19.51 -11.56 -7.48
N MET A 20 -19.62 -12.10 -6.27
CA MET A 20 -20.62 -11.66 -5.29
C MET A 20 -20.31 -10.28 -4.71
N ASP A 21 -19.03 -9.95 -4.55
CA ASP A 21 -18.62 -8.61 -4.11
C ASP A 21 -18.97 -7.56 -5.17
N CYS A 22 -18.72 -7.86 -6.46
CA CYS A 22 -19.10 -7.00 -7.58
C CYS A 22 -20.61 -6.79 -7.64
N LYS A 23 -21.39 -7.87 -7.54
CA LYS A 23 -22.86 -7.78 -7.55
C LYS A 23 -23.39 -6.97 -6.36
N LYS A 24 -22.84 -7.20 -5.17
CA LYS A 24 -23.22 -6.45 -3.96
C LYS A 24 -22.88 -4.97 -4.09
N ALA A 25 -21.66 -4.65 -4.54
CA ALA A 25 -21.23 -3.28 -4.76
C ALA A 25 -22.17 -2.56 -5.74
N LEU A 26 -22.46 -3.16 -6.90
CA LEU A 26 -23.38 -2.60 -7.90
C LEU A 26 -24.81 -2.47 -7.38
N THR A 27 -25.28 -3.39 -6.55
CA THR A 27 -26.63 -3.30 -5.96
C THR A 27 -26.74 -2.11 -5.01
N GLU A 28 -25.68 -1.85 -4.24
CA GLU A 28 -25.66 -0.78 -3.26
C GLU A 28 -25.20 0.58 -3.83
N THR A 29 -24.85 0.64 -5.11
CA THR A 29 -24.53 1.87 -5.86
C THR A 29 -25.48 2.08 -7.03
N ASP A 30 -26.64 1.41 -7.02
CA ASP A 30 -27.69 1.50 -8.04
C ASP A 30 -27.19 1.28 -9.48
N GLY A 31 -26.15 0.45 -9.63
CA GLY A 31 -25.53 0.11 -10.93
C GLY A 31 -24.46 1.10 -11.40
N ASP A 32 -24.12 2.12 -10.63
CA ASP A 32 -23.00 3.02 -10.95
C ASP A 32 -21.66 2.29 -10.79
N LEU A 33 -20.92 2.16 -11.91
CA LEU A 33 -19.64 1.46 -11.97
C LEU A 33 -18.53 2.16 -11.18
N GLU A 34 -18.41 3.48 -11.29
CA GLU A 34 -17.32 4.21 -10.65
C GLU A 34 -17.52 4.26 -9.13
N GLN A 35 -18.76 4.44 -8.68
CA GLN A 35 -19.09 4.31 -7.27
C GLN A 35 -18.90 2.88 -6.76
N ALA A 36 -19.21 1.87 -7.57
CA ALA A 36 -18.98 0.47 -7.20
C ALA A 36 -17.49 0.14 -7.07
N ILE A 37 -16.63 0.68 -7.95
CA ILE A 37 -15.17 0.53 -7.85
C ILE A 37 -14.64 1.16 -6.56
N GLU A 38 -15.04 2.40 -6.26
CA GLU A 38 -14.62 3.07 -5.03
C GLU A 38 -15.09 2.30 -3.78
N LYS A 39 -16.29 1.73 -3.84
CA LYS A 39 -16.83 0.90 -2.78
C LYS A 39 -16.06 -0.40 -2.60
N LEU A 40 -15.71 -1.09 -3.70
CA LEU A 40 -14.87 -2.28 -3.68
C LEU A 40 -13.49 -1.97 -3.13
N ARG A 41 -12.91 -0.81 -3.47
CA ARG A 41 -11.62 -0.35 -2.94
C ARG A 41 -11.66 -0.21 -1.42
N LYS A 42 -12.67 0.50 -0.89
CA LYS A 42 -12.88 0.63 0.57
C LYS A 42 -13.08 -0.72 1.25
N ALA A 43 -13.90 -1.59 0.68
CA ALA A 43 -14.13 -2.93 1.22
C ALA A 43 -12.88 -3.83 1.14
N GLY A 44 -12.06 -3.66 0.11
CA GLY A 44 -10.79 -4.36 -0.08
C GLY A 44 -9.79 -4.06 1.03
N ILE A 45 -9.68 -2.81 1.46
CA ILE A 45 -8.82 -2.40 2.60
C ILE A 45 -9.24 -3.14 3.87
N ALA A 46 -10.54 -3.16 4.19
CA ALA A 46 -11.04 -3.86 5.37
C ALA A 46 -10.82 -5.39 5.30
N LYS A 47 -10.85 -5.97 4.09
CA LYS A 47 -10.50 -7.39 3.89
C LYS A 47 -9.01 -7.66 4.07
N ALA A 48 -8.15 -6.76 3.61
CA ALA A 48 -6.70 -6.87 3.76
C ALA A 48 -6.30 -6.83 5.24
N GLU A 49 -6.87 -5.91 6.02
CA GLU A 49 -6.63 -5.83 7.47
C GLU A 49 -6.97 -7.14 8.20
N LYS A 50 -8.10 -7.76 7.87
CA LYS A 50 -8.50 -9.07 8.42
C LYS A 50 -7.56 -10.22 8.07
N LYS A 51 -6.67 -10.04 7.09
CA LYS A 51 -5.71 -11.06 6.65
C LYS A 51 -4.30 -10.83 7.19
N LYS A 52 -4.02 -9.69 7.83
CA LYS A 52 -2.68 -9.29 8.27
C LYS A 52 -2.03 -10.28 9.25
N GLU A 53 -2.83 -10.97 10.05
CA GLU A 53 -2.36 -11.95 11.04
C GLU A 53 -2.09 -13.35 10.46
N ARG A 54 -2.46 -13.58 9.18
CA ARG A 54 -2.24 -14.88 8.55
C ARG A 54 -0.76 -15.10 8.30
N ALA A 55 -0.31 -16.32 8.54
CA ALA A 55 1.06 -16.71 8.22
C ALA A 55 1.27 -16.73 6.70
N VAL A 56 2.32 -16.04 6.25
CA VAL A 56 2.76 -15.99 4.84
C VAL A 56 4.18 -16.54 4.75
N LYS A 57 4.31 -17.83 4.44
CA LYS A 57 5.61 -18.53 4.41
C LYS A 57 6.15 -18.77 3.00
N ASP A 58 5.30 -18.59 1.98
CA ASP A 58 5.71 -18.60 0.59
C ASP A 58 5.91 -17.16 0.10
N GLY A 59 6.38 -16.99 -1.13
CA GLY A 59 6.64 -15.67 -1.71
C GLY A 59 7.63 -15.71 -2.86
N SER A 60 8.19 -14.54 -3.17
CA SER A 60 9.30 -14.40 -4.10
C SER A 60 10.32 -13.40 -3.61
N ILE A 61 11.58 -13.63 -3.98
CA ILE A 61 12.64 -12.63 -3.90
C ILE A 61 12.81 -12.06 -5.30
N TYR A 62 12.71 -10.74 -5.43
CA TYR A 62 12.88 -10.05 -6.70
C TYR A 62 14.10 -9.14 -6.67
N ALA A 63 14.99 -9.30 -7.64
CA ALA A 63 16.16 -8.46 -7.84
C ALA A 63 15.92 -7.51 -9.02
N TYR A 64 15.96 -6.20 -8.75
CA TYR A 64 15.92 -5.16 -9.76
C TYR A 64 17.30 -4.55 -9.94
N ILE A 65 17.77 -4.43 -11.19
CA ILE A 65 19.01 -3.75 -11.54
C ILE A 65 18.64 -2.58 -12.46
N HIS A 66 18.95 -1.36 -12.02
CA HIS A 66 18.68 -0.18 -12.81
C HIS A 66 19.62 -0.08 -14.02
N GLN A 67 19.16 0.57 -15.09
CA GLN A 67 19.94 0.76 -16.30
C GLN A 67 21.28 1.43 -15.98
N GLY A 68 22.37 0.86 -16.52
CA GLY A 68 23.74 1.30 -16.23
C GLY A 68 24.43 0.57 -15.08
N ASN A 69 23.78 -0.43 -14.45
CA ASN A 69 24.38 -1.39 -13.51
C ASN A 69 25.06 -0.77 -12.27
N LYS A 70 24.63 0.43 -11.86
CA LYS A 70 25.18 1.15 -10.68
C LYS A 70 24.28 1.09 -9.45
N LEU A 71 23.04 0.67 -9.62
CA LEU A 71 22.02 0.64 -8.58
C LEU A 71 21.20 -0.62 -8.74
N GLY A 72 20.96 -1.31 -7.64
CA GLY A 72 20.04 -2.45 -7.59
C GLY A 72 19.30 -2.49 -6.28
N ALA A 73 18.16 -3.17 -6.28
CA ALA A 73 17.34 -3.41 -5.10
C ALA A 73 16.97 -4.89 -5.06
N LEU A 74 16.94 -5.45 -3.86
CA LEU A 74 16.43 -6.79 -3.58
C LEU A 74 15.24 -6.64 -2.64
N VAL A 75 14.12 -7.25 -2.99
CA VAL A 75 12.91 -7.25 -2.17
C VAL A 75 12.42 -8.68 -1.97
N GLU A 76 11.97 -8.99 -0.77
CA GLU A 76 11.23 -10.21 -0.45
C GLU A 76 9.75 -9.83 -0.31
N ILE A 77 8.88 -10.50 -1.06
CA ILE A 77 7.43 -10.34 -0.96
C ILE A 77 6.81 -11.69 -0.66
N ASN A 78 6.21 -11.81 0.53
CA ASN A 78 5.60 -13.05 0.98
C ASN A 78 4.10 -13.11 0.65
N CYS A 79 3.60 -14.33 0.47
CA CYS A 79 2.19 -14.66 0.29
C CYS A 79 1.85 -16.01 0.95
N GLU A 80 0.56 -16.38 0.95
CA GLU A 80 0.11 -17.59 1.64
C GLU A 80 0.53 -18.87 0.90
N THR A 81 0.66 -18.85 -0.43
CA THR A 81 0.95 -20.04 -1.24
C THR A 81 1.87 -19.76 -2.43
N ASP A 82 2.69 -20.74 -2.79
CA ASP A 82 3.58 -20.69 -3.96
C ASP A 82 2.84 -20.49 -5.30
N PHE A 83 1.60 -20.97 -5.42
CA PHE A 83 0.75 -20.75 -6.59
C PHE A 83 0.54 -19.26 -6.87
N VAL A 84 0.30 -18.47 -5.83
CA VAL A 84 0.13 -17.00 -5.96
C VAL A 84 1.46 -16.35 -6.34
N ALA A 85 2.56 -16.77 -5.72
CA ALA A 85 3.89 -16.23 -6.00
C ALA A 85 4.33 -16.35 -7.47
N LYS A 86 3.79 -17.33 -8.20
CA LYS A 86 4.08 -17.62 -9.60
C LYS A 86 3.14 -16.91 -10.60
N THR A 87 2.13 -16.17 -10.12
CA THR A 87 1.21 -15.46 -11.00
C THR A 87 1.87 -14.24 -11.67
N PRO A 88 1.49 -13.88 -12.91
CA PRO A 88 1.99 -12.68 -13.57
C PRO A 88 1.80 -11.42 -12.72
N ASP A 89 0.61 -11.22 -12.16
CA ASP A 89 0.27 -10.04 -11.35
C ASP A 89 1.16 -9.91 -10.12
N PHE A 90 1.49 -11.03 -9.44
CA PHE A 90 2.37 -11.01 -8.27
C PHE A 90 3.83 -10.70 -8.66
N MET A 91 4.31 -11.24 -9.78
CA MET A 91 5.65 -10.96 -10.29
C MET A 91 5.79 -9.50 -10.75
N GLU A 92 4.76 -8.94 -11.39
CA GLU A 92 4.71 -7.53 -11.77
C GLU A 92 4.69 -6.63 -10.53
N PHE A 93 3.85 -6.95 -9.54
CA PHE A 93 3.84 -6.25 -8.26
C PHE A 93 5.22 -6.24 -7.59
N ALA A 94 5.91 -7.38 -7.54
CA ALA A 94 7.24 -7.46 -6.93
C ALA A 94 8.30 -6.62 -7.67
N LYS A 95 8.23 -6.59 -9.00
CA LYS A 95 9.06 -5.73 -9.84
C LYS A 95 8.82 -4.25 -9.55
N ASP A 96 7.57 -3.83 -9.48
CA ASP A 96 7.20 -2.43 -9.26
C ASP A 96 7.64 -1.95 -7.87
N ILE A 97 7.48 -2.79 -6.84
CA ILE A 97 8.00 -2.51 -5.50
C ILE A 97 9.52 -2.41 -5.51
N ALA A 98 10.23 -3.33 -6.15
CA ALA A 98 11.69 -3.28 -6.25
C ALA A 98 12.18 -2.01 -6.96
N MET A 99 11.51 -1.60 -8.03
CA MET A 99 11.80 -0.36 -8.74
C MET A 99 11.54 0.87 -7.87
N GLN A 100 10.44 0.90 -7.12
CA GLN A 100 10.14 1.96 -6.16
C GLN A 100 11.19 2.05 -5.04
N VAL A 101 11.63 0.91 -4.50
CA VAL A 101 12.68 0.86 -3.47
C VAL A 101 13.99 1.42 -4.04
N ALA A 102 14.38 1.02 -5.25
CA ALA A 102 15.57 1.56 -5.91
C ALA A 102 15.48 3.08 -6.11
N ALA A 103 14.31 3.60 -6.49
CA ALA A 103 14.11 5.03 -6.74
C ALA A 103 14.02 5.88 -5.46
N SER A 104 13.38 5.36 -4.40
CA SER A 104 13.08 6.13 -3.19
C SER A 104 14.05 5.90 -2.03
N ASN A 105 14.85 4.83 -2.07
CA ASN A 105 15.80 4.44 -1.03
C ASN A 105 15.21 4.54 0.40
N PRO A 106 14.11 3.83 0.70
CA PRO A 106 13.45 3.91 1.99
C PRO A 106 14.35 3.36 3.11
N LEU A 107 14.29 3.98 4.29
CA LEU A 107 15.08 3.56 5.45
C LEU A 107 14.46 2.37 6.20
N ALA A 108 13.16 2.12 6.02
CA ALA A 108 12.42 1.05 6.69
C ALA A 108 11.20 0.63 5.86
N VAL A 109 10.71 -0.59 6.08
CA VAL A 109 9.48 -1.09 5.43
C VAL A 109 8.25 -0.55 6.16
N ARG A 110 8.32 -0.47 7.49
CA ARG A 110 7.26 0.08 8.34
C ARG A 110 7.75 1.27 9.15
N ARG A 111 6.83 2.16 9.52
CA ARG A 111 7.16 3.37 10.30
C ARG A 111 7.77 3.01 11.66
N GLU A 112 7.29 1.93 12.26
CA GLU A 112 7.71 1.47 13.59
C GLU A 112 9.12 0.85 13.59
N GLU A 113 9.63 0.48 12.41
CA GLU A 113 10.98 -0.10 12.23
C GLU A 113 12.07 0.97 12.11
N LEU A 114 11.71 2.25 12.05
CA LEU A 114 12.69 3.34 12.04
C LEU A 114 13.45 3.39 13.38
N ASN A 115 14.75 3.71 13.29
CA ASN A 115 15.57 3.92 14.48
C ASN A 115 15.01 5.10 15.29
N GLN A 116 14.54 4.79 16.50
CA GLN A 116 13.91 5.77 17.38
C GLN A 116 14.87 6.88 17.82
N GLU A 117 16.17 6.61 17.94
CA GLU A 117 17.17 7.65 18.26
C GLU A 117 17.27 8.69 17.13
N LEU A 118 17.22 8.25 15.87
CA LEU A 118 17.20 9.16 14.73
C LEU A 118 15.89 9.97 14.71
N VAL A 119 14.76 9.32 14.96
CA VAL A 119 13.45 9.99 14.99
C VAL A 119 13.41 11.07 16.07
N GLU A 120 13.84 10.78 17.30
CA GLU A 120 13.86 11.77 18.39
C GLU A 120 14.84 12.90 18.11
N LYS A 121 16.03 12.59 17.57
CA LYS A 121 16.98 13.60 17.15
C LYS A 121 16.38 14.56 16.12
N GLU A 122 15.68 14.06 15.10
CA GLU A 122 15.08 14.95 14.09
C GLU A 122 13.91 15.76 14.65
N LYS A 123 13.13 15.20 15.59
CA LYS A 123 12.11 15.95 16.33
C LYS A 123 12.72 17.10 17.12
N GLU A 124 13.85 16.89 17.79
CA GLU A 124 14.57 17.94 18.52
C GLU A 124 15.06 19.05 17.57
N ILE A 125 15.66 18.68 16.43
CA ILE A 125 16.09 19.66 15.42
C ILE A 125 14.91 20.52 14.93
N PHE A 126 13.76 19.90 14.65
CA PHE A 126 12.57 20.65 14.22
C PHE A 126 11.98 21.51 15.33
N ARG A 127 12.03 21.07 16.58
CA ARG A 127 11.62 21.87 17.74
C ARG A 127 12.46 23.13 17.86
N ASP A 128 13.78 22.99 17.82
CA ASP A 128 14.71 24.11 17.93
C ASP A 128 14.55 25.12 16.79
N GLN A 129 14.33 24.64 15.56
CA GLN A 129 14.04 25.50 14.41
C GLN A 129 12.75 26.31 14.63
N ALA A 130 11.67 25.64 15.03
CA ALA A 130 10.37 26.29 15.19
C ALA A 130 10.34 27.28 16.38
N LEU A 131 11.08 26.99 17.46
CA LEU A 131 11.24 27.92 18.58
C LEU A 131 12.04 29.15 18.18
N LYS A 132 13.10 28.99 17.37
CA LYS A 132 13.88 30.12 16.81
C LYS A 132 13.04 31.01 15.89
N GLU A 133 12.05 30.45 15.21
CA GLU A 133 11.06 31.20 14.41
C GLU A 133 9.99 31.92 15.27
N GLY A 134 10.07 31.84 16.59
CA GLY A 134 9.16 32.54 17.52
C GLY A 134 7.78 31.89 17.67
N LYS A 135 7.62 30.62 17.27
CA LYS A 135 6.33 29.93 17.34
C LYS A 135 6.01 29.48 18.77
N PRO A 136 4.77 29.66 19.26
CA PRO A 136 4.32 29.15 20.55
C PRO A 136 4.51 27.63 20.69
N ALA A 137 4.94 27.16 21.88
CA ALA A 137 5.28 25.76 22.14
C ALA A 137 4.15 24.76 21.79
N ASN A 138 2.90 25.13 22.08
CA ASN A 138 1.71 24.33 21.75
C ASN A 138 1.47 24.17 20.24
N ILE A 139 1.94 25.12 19.42
CA ILE A 139 1.90 25.05 17.95
C ILE A 139 3.07 24.20 17.44
N VAL A 140 4.26 24.38 18.05
CA VAL A 140 5.46 23.60 17.70
C VAL A 140 5.23 22.10 17.84
N GLU A 141 4.63 21.64 18.93
CA GLU A 141 4.35 20.20 19.13
C GLU A 141 3.41 19.62 18.07
N LYS A 142 2.33 20.35 17.72
CA LYS A 142 1.40 19.93 16.66
C LYS A 142 2.07 19.91 15.29
N MET A 143 2.95 20.87 15.02
CA MET A 143 3.71 20.92 13.77
C MET A 143 4.67 19.75 13.64
N ILE A 144 5.39 19.41 14.71
CA ILE A 144 6.32 18.27 14.71
C ILE A 144 5.58 16.95 14.55
N ALA A 145 4.42 16.79 15.20
CA ALA A 145 3.64 15.56 15.09
C ALA A 145 3.09 15.30 13.67
N GLY A 146 2.80 16.36 12.91
CA GLY A 146 2.29 16.26 11.54
C GLY A 146 3.36 16.22 10.44
N ARG A 147 4.62 16.52 10.78
CA ARG A 147 5.76 16.52 9.86
C ARG A 147 6.46 15.16 9.85
#